data_AF-A0A0B1TBF2-F1
#
_entry.id   AF-A0A0B1TBF2-F1
#
_cell.length_a   1.000
_cell.length_b   1.000
_cell.length_c   1.000
_cell.angle_alpha   90.00
_cell.angle_beta   90.00
_cell.angle_gamma   90.00
#
_symmetry.space_group_name_H-M   'P 1'
#
loop_
_entity.id
_entity.type
_entity.pdbx_description
1 polymer ?
#
loop_
_entity_poly.entity_id
_entity_poly.type
_entity_poly.pdbx_seq_one_letter_code
_entity_poly.pdbx_strand_id
1 'polypeptide(L)'
;MWQTGKACESGSDCTTYDNSSCDDGLCVKDGKVGGEGQGEGKTSEATPTPTTPTAPTTTTTPTAPTTTTTPTTPTTPATPVTPSNTSASVIQCPDIGAMTPEAREAVVAMHNKLRSSLARGLEKDGLGGNAPKASKMLKMVYDCEVEASAMKNAQQCIFEHSESKFGENLFMTSELNADKVAAVKEMAWETSYKLGCAVQHCDDMTYVVCQYSPAGNALNRLIYTPGEPCQTDDGCPGSYTCSKEEGLCNVV
;
A
#
# COMPACT_ATOMS: atom_id res chain seq x y z
N MET A 1 -1.00 -15.25 7.51
CA MET A 1 0.34 -15.43 6.90
C MET A 1 1.10 -14.11 7.04
N TRP A 2 2.42 -14.11 7.25
CA TRP A 2 3.19 -12.87 7.49
C TRP A 2 4.26 -12.64 6.42
N GLN A 3 4.68 -11.38 6.23
CA GLN A 3 5.87 -11.06 5.43
C GLN A 3 7.13 -11.47 6.19
N THR A 4 8.08 -12.15 5.54
CA THR A 4 9.36 -12.48 6.17
C THR A 4 10.19 -11.20 6.32
N GLY A 5 10.54 -10.86 7.55
CA GLY A 5 11.28 -9.64 7.86
C GLY A 5 11.61 -9.53 9.35
N LYS A 6 12.33 -8.47 9.73
CA LYS A 6 12.47 -8.08 11.14
C LYS A 6 11.11 -7.66 11.69
N ALA A 7 10.87 -7.99 12.96
CA ALA A 7 9.76 -7.42 13.72
C ALA A 7 9.89 -5.89 13.78
N CYS A 8 8.79 -5.17 14.02
CA CYS A 8 8.86 -3.71 14.11
C CYS A 8 9.73 -3.28 15.29
N GLU A 9 10.49 -2.19 15.13
CA GLU A 9 11.22 -1.54 16.24
C GLU A 9 10.53 -0.19 16.60
N SER A 10 9.71 0.33 15.68
CA SER A 10 8.98 1.60 15.80
C SER A 10 7.68 1.59 14.98
N GLY A 11 6.78 2.54 15.24
CA GLY A 11 5.53 2.67 14.47
C GLY A 11 5.77 2.92 12.97
N SER A 12 6.89 3.52 12.57
CA SER A 12 7.25 3.70 11.16
C SER A 12 7.55 2.40 10.42
N ASP A 13 7.89 1.32 11.12
CA ASP A 13 8.09 0.00 10.51
C ASP A 13 6.75 -0.66 10.13
N CYS A 14 5.65 -0.16 10.71
CA CYS A 14 4.31 -0.68 10.56
C CYS A 14 3.60 -0.10 9.33
N THR A 15 4.06 -0.54 8.17
CA THR A 15 3.60 -0.02 6.85
C THR A 15 2.23 -0.52 6.40
N THR A 16 1.59 -1.41 7.16
CA THR A 16 0.29 -1.99 6.78
C THR A 16 -0.87 -1.01 7.02
N TYR A 17 -0.82 -0.23 8.10
CA TYR A 17 -1.84 0.77 8.41
C TYR A 17 -1.15 2.05 8.86
N ASP A 18 -1.56 3.19 8.29
CA ASP A 18 -1.05 4.49 8.71
C ASP A 18 -1.34 4.75 10.20
N ASN A 19 -0.41 5.44 10.86
CA ASN A 19 -0.43 5.73 12.29
C ASN A 19 -0.51 4.48 13.17
N SER A 20 0.12 3.39 12.74
CA SER A 20 0.34 2.23 13.62
C SER A 20 1.50 2.52 14.59
N SER A 21 1.37 2.02 15.80
CA SER A 21 2.43 1.92 16.80
C SER A 21 3.10 0.55 16.72
N CYS A 22 4.27 0.41 17.36
CA CYS A 22 4.93 -0.87 17.52
C CYS A 22 5.00 -1.20 19.02
N ASP A 23 4.48 -2.37 19.38
CA ASP A 23 4.50 -2.90 20.74
C ASP A 23 5.17 -4.27 20.72
N ASP A 24 6.36 -4.35 21.32
CA ASP A 24 7.20 -5.57 21.41
C ASP A 24 7.32 -6.38 20.09
N GLY A 25 7.58 -5.68 18.98
CA GLY A 25 7.73 -6.31 17.68
C GLY A 25 6.43 -6.55 16.91
N LEU A 26 5.28 -6.20 17.48
CA LEU A 26 3.97 -6.29 16.86
C LEU A 26 3.42 -4.91 16.48
N CYS A 27 2.94 -4.77 15.26
CA CYS A 27 2.28 -3.55 14.80
C CYS A 27 0.86 -3.44 15.36
N VAL A 28 0.59 -2.36 16.09
CA VAL A 28 -0.71 -2.08 16.72
C VAL A 28 -1.33 -0.87 16.05
N LYS A 29 -2.58 -0.99 15.62
CA LYS A 29 -3.35 0.15 15.12
C LYS A 29 -4.04 0.82 16.30
N ASP A 30 -3.71 2.06 16.61
CA ASP A 30 -4.32 2.79 17.72
C ASP A 30 -5.84 2.88 17.52
N GLY A 31 -6.60 2.23 18.41
CA GLY A 31 -8.04 2.11 18.32
C GLY A 31 -8.78 3.34 18.86
N LYS A 32 -9.53 4.03 18.01
CA LYS A 32 -10.82 4.60 18.45
C LYS A 32 -11.89 3.52 18.33
N VAL A 33 -12.21 2.88 19.44
CA VAL A 33 -13.55 2.34 19.71
C VAL A 33 -13.93 2.86 21.10
N GLY A 34 -15.02 3.61 21.18
CA GLY A 34 -15.47 4.26 22.40
C GLY A 34 -15.94 3.25 23.47
N GLY A 35 -15.72 3.60 24.73
CA GLY A 35 -16.26 2.90 25.89
C GLY A 35 -15.44 3.16 27.15
N GLU A 36 -15.98 3.99 28.04
CA GLU A 36 -15.47 4.36 29.37
C GLU A 36 -15.22 3.15 30.31
N GLY A 37 -14.25 3.30 31.23
CA GLY A 37 -14.22 2.53 32.48
C GLY A 37 -12.84 2.31 33.09
N GLN A 38 -12.56 3.05 34.17
CA GLN A 38 -11.56 2.88 35.25
C GLN A 38 -10.78 1.55 35.30
N GLY A 39 -9.47 1.47 35.49
CA GLY A 39 -8.56 2.31 36.28
C GLY A 39 -7.98 1.45 37.42
N GLU A 40 -6.66 1.27 37.49
CA GLU A 40 -5.90 1.12 38.74
C GLU A 40 -4.40 1.12 38.45
N GLY A 41 -3.70 2.03 39.14
CA GLY A 41 -2.26 2.21 39.01
C GLY A 41 -1.47 1.18 39.79
N LYS A 42 -0.22 0.97 39.37
CA LYS A 42 0.83 0.51 40.28
C LYS A 42 2.18 1.10 39.88
N THR A 43 2.64 1.98 40.75
CA THR A 43 3.98 2.55 40.85
C THR A 43 5.00 1.48 41.23
N SER A 44 6.19 1.52 40.63
CA SER A 44 7.46 0.99 41.18
C SER A 44 8.58 1.47 40.24
N GLU A 45 9.11 2.67 40.48
CA GLU A 45 10.34 2.89 41.25
C GLU A 45 11.60 2.72 40.38
N ALA A 46 12.11 3.88 39.97
CA ALA A 46 13.42 4.04 39.37
C ALA A 46 14.51 3.89 40.42
N THR A 47 15.64 3.29 40.05
CA THR A 47 16.91 3.50 40.76
C THR A 47 18.00 3.82 39.73
N PRO A 48 18.73 4.95 39.87
CA PRO A 48 19.75 5.39 38.93
C PRO A 48 21.17 5.07 39.44
N THR A 49 22.14 4.84 38.54
CA THR A 49 23.56 5.29 38.61
C THR A 49 24.41 4.63 37.50
N PRO A 50 25.64 5.10 37.19
CA PRO A 50 26.21 6.44 37.34
C PRO A 50 26.77 7.01 36.01
N THR A 51 26.73 8.33 35.88
CA THR A 51 27.47 9.12 34.89
C THR A 51 28.95 9.21 35.25
N THR A 52 29.82 9.14 34.25
CA THR A 52 31.24 9.57 34.33
C THR A 52 31.45 10.71 33.32
N PRO A 53 32.13 11.80 33.70
CA PRO A 53 32.25 13.00 32.88
C PRO A 53 33.42 12.90 31.89
N THR A 54 33.18 13.25 30.63
CA THR A 54 34.27 13.55 29.69
C THR A 54 34.28 15.06 29.42
N ALA A 55 35.43 15.66 29.70
CA ALA A 55 35.73 17.08 29.57
C ALA A 55 35.68 17.57 28.10
N PRO A 56 35.54 18.90 27.88
CA PRO A 56 35.30 19.46 26.56
C PRO A 56 36.61 19.64 25.78
N THR A 57 36.64 19.15 24.54
CA THR A 57 37.70 19.47 23.58
C THR A 57 37.25 20.65 22.72
N THR A 58 37.84 21.81 23.00
CA THR A 58 37.85 22.99 22.12
C THR A 58 38.69 22.72 20.90
N THR A 59 38.10 22.80 19.70
CA THR A 59 38.85 22.97 18.46
C THR A 59 38.23 24.09 17.63
N THR A 60 39.10 25.00 17.24
CA THR A 60 38.88 26.32 16.63
C THR A 60 38.29 26.25 15.22
N THR A 61 37.25 27.07 15.00
CA THR A 61 36.65 27.43 13.71
C THR A 61 37.61 28.26 12.85
N PRO A 62 37.80 27.94 11.55
CA PRO A 62 38.39 28.88 10.60
C PRO A 62 37.30 29.79 9.99
N THR A 63 37.59 31.08 9.99
CA THR A 63 36.78 32.20 9.50
C THR A 63 36.88 32.37 7.97
N ALA A 64 35.79 32.91 7.39
CA ALA A 64 35.66 33.77 6.19
C ALA A 64 34.89 33.16 5.00
N PRO A 65 34.22 33.98 4.13
CA PRO A 65 34.15 35.44 4.08
C PRO A 65 32.72 36.02 4.19
N THR A 66 32.65 37.26 4.68
CA THR A 66 31.44 38.06 4.84
C THR A 66 31.01 38.66 3.49
N THR A 67 29.86 38.23 2.97
CA THR A 67 29.16 38.89 1.86
C THR A 67 28.26 40.00 2.42
N THR A 68 28.38 41.19 1.85
CA THR A 68 27.59 42.37 2.20
C THR A 68 26.20 42.26 1.57
N THR A 69 25.14 42.23 2.38
CA THR A 69 23.75 42.27 1.93
C THR A 69 23.10 43.62 2.25
N THR A 70 22.41 44.16 1.25
CA THR A 70 21.61 45.39 1.26
C THR A 70 20.43 45.28 2.24
N PRO A 71 20.04 46.34 2.97
CA PRO A 71 18.98 46.25 3.96
C PRO A 71 17.60 46.19 3.27
N THR A 72 16.87 45.10 3.47
CA THR A 72 15.46 44.97 3.12
C THR A 72 14.56 45.28 4.33
N THR A 73 13.50 46.04 4.06
CA THR A 73 12.46 46.53 4.96
C THR A 73 11.83 45.41 5.81
N PRO A 74 11.51 45.66 7.11
CA PRO A 74 10.88 44.65 7.95
C PRO A 74 9.43 44.38 7.53
N THR A 75 9.16 43.16 7.07
CA THR A 75 7.79 42.67 6.80
C THR A 75 7.24 42.03 8.07
N THR A 76 6.01 42.41 8.42
CA THR A 76 5.19 41.92 9.54
C THR A 76 5.21 40.40 9.68
N PRO A 77 5.27 39.82 10.90
CA PRO A 77 5.23 38.38 11.10
C PRO A 77 3.94 37.79 10.53
N ALA A 78 4.06 36.94 9.51
CA ALA A 78 2.97 36.11 9.05
C ALA A 78 2.63 35.08 10.13
N THR A 79 1.34 35.03 10.49
CA THR A 79 0.72 34.01 11.33
C THR A 79 1.13 32.61 10.85
N PRO A 80 1.41 31.63 11.75
CA PRO A 80 1.76 30.29 11.32
C PRO A 80 0.58 29.68 10.56
N VAL A 81 0.73 29.55 9.24
CA VAL A 81 -0.17 28.74 8.43
C VAL A 81 0.06 27.29 8.81
N THR A 82 -0.93 26.70 9.46
CA THR A 82 -1.03 25.25 9.63
C THR A 82 -0.92 24.61 8.24
N PRO A 83 -0.02 23.64 8.01
CA PRO A 83 -0.01 22.93 6.74
C PRO A 83 -1.33 22.15 6.64
N SER A 84 -2.21 22.61 5.75
CA SER A 84 -3.28 21.78 5.22
C SER A 84 -2.63 20.53 4.65
N ASN A 85 -2.83 19.39 5.31
CA ASN A 85 -2.56 18.09 4.74
C ASN A 85 -3.33 18.00 3.42
N THR A 86 -2.60 18.08 2.32
CA THR A 86 -3.10 17.85 0.97
C THR A 86 -3.67 16.44 0.92
N SER A 87 -4.99 16.36 0.81
CA SER A 87 -5.76 15.13 0.63
C SER A 87 -5.22 14.33 -0.55
N ALA A 88 -4.77 13.11 -0.30
CA ALA A 88 -4.76 12.08 -1.32
C ALA A 88 -6.18 11.98 -1.92
N SER A 89 -6.28 11.89 -3.24
CA SER A 89 -7.57 11.82 -3.94
C SER A 89 -8.30 10.56 -3.51
N VAL A 90 -9.33 10.73 -2.66
CA VAL A 90 -10.15 9.63 -2.13
C VAL A 90 -10.84 8.90 -3.28
N ILE A 91 -10.66 7.58 -3.40
CA ILE A 91 -11.30 6.77 -4.45
C ILE A 91 -12.81 6.67 -4.16
N GLN A 92 -13.60 7.47 -4.86
CA GLN A 92 -15.05 7.56 -4.67
C GLN A 92 -15.79 6.76 -5.75
N CYS A 93 -16.47 5.69 -5.34
CA CYS A 93 -17.42 4.94 -6.16
C CYS A 93 -18.83 5.02 -5.54
N PRO A 94 -19.91 4.72 -6.30
CA PRO A 94 -21.25 4.60 -5.74
C PRO A 94 -21.30 3.61 -4.57
N ASP A 95 -22.10 3.92 -3.55
CA ASP A 95 -22.28 3.04 -2.39
C ASP A 95 -23.19 1.85 -2.75
N ILE A 96 -22.57 0.76 -3.18
CA ILE A 96 -23.23 -0.46 -3.66
C ILE A 96 -22.93 -1.69 -2.79
N GLY A 97 -22.30 -1.49 -1.62
CA GLY A 97 -21.99 -2.54 -0.65
C GLY A 97 -20.86 -2.14 0.30
N ALA A 98 -20.19 -3.12 0.92
CA ALA A 98 -19.27 -2.86 2.04
C ALA A 98 -17.89 -2.26 1.67
N MET A 99 -17.67 -1.83 0.43
CA MET A 99 -16.40 -1.21 0.02
C MET A 99 -16.36 0.26 0.42
N THR A 100 -15.49 0.59 1.38
CA THR A 100 -15.18 1.98 1.74
C THR A 100 -14.06 2.55 0.85
N PRO A 101 -13.92 3.87 0.72
CA PRO A 101 -12.80 4.47 -0.01
C PRO A 101 -11.42 3.99 0.48
N GLU A 102 -11.24 3.84 1.79
CA GLU A 102 -10.00 3.34 2.39
C GLU A 102 -9.73 1.89 1.99
N ALA A 103 -10.77 1.07 1.87
CA ALA A 103 -10.65 -0.31 1.39
C ALA A 103 -10.25 -0.36 -0.09
N ARG A 104 -10.82 0.54 -0.92
CA ARG A 104 -10.44 0.68 -2.34
C ARG A 104 -8.99 1.10 -2.49
N GLU A 105 -8.56 2.08 -1.70
CA GLU A 105 -7.16 2.53 -1.67
C GLU A 105 -6.21 1.42 -1.24
N ALA A 106 -6.53 0.73 -0.14
CA ALA A 106 -5.72 -0.36 0.37
C ALA A 106 -5.57 -1.50 -0.66
N VAL A 107 -6.65 -1.86 -1.34
CA VAL A 107 -6.60 -2.98 -2.29
C VAL A 107 -5.76 -2.63 -3.53
N VAL A 108 -5.95 -1.45 -4.12
CA VAL A 108 -5.14 -1.04 -5.29
C VAL A 108 -3.68 -0.78 -4.92
N ALA A 109 -3.42 -0.24 -3.73
CA ALA A 109 -2.06 -0.04 -3.23
C ALA A 109 -1.34 -1.38 -3.02
N MET A 110 -2.00 -2.36 -2.40
CA MET A 110 -1.44 -3.70 -2.19
C MET A 110 -1.12 -4.39 -3.52
N HIS A 111 -2.03 -4.31 -4.49
CA HIS A 111 -1.82 -4.88 -5.83
C HIS A 111 -0.60 -4.24 -6.51
N ASN A 112 -0.51 -2.91 -6.52
CA ASN A 112 0.61 -2.20 -7.14
C ASN A 112 1.94 -2.46 -6.43
N LYS A 113 1.95 -2.58 -5.10
CA LYS A 113 3.15 -2.94 -4.32
C LYS A 113 3.70 -4.29 -4.76
N LEU A 114 2.83 -5.29 -4.88
CA LEU A 114 3.24 -6.65 -5.27
C LEU A 114 3.62 -6.72 -6.75
N ARG A 115 2.90 -6.02 -7.65
CA ARG A 115 3.30 -5.87 -9.06
C ARG A 115 4.67 -5.21 -9.22
N SER A 116 4.95 -4.17 -8.46
CA SER A 116 6.26 -3.50 -8.45
C SER A 116 7.38 -4.42 -7.98
N SER A 117 7.13 -5.17 -6.90
CA SER A 117 8.09 -6.13 -6.35
C SER A 117 8.40 -7.24 -7.37
N LEU A 118 7.35 -7.78 -8.00
CA LEU A 118 7.46 -8.78 -9.06
C LEU A 118 8.22 -8.24 -10.27
N ALA A 119 7.86 -7.05 -10.77
CA ALA A 119 8.50 -6.44 -11.93
C ALA A 119 10.00 -6.25 -11.72
N ARG A 120 10.42 -5.91 -10.50
CA ARG A 120 11.84 -5.74 -10.14
C ARG A 120 12.56 -7.06 -9.83
N GLY A 121 11.88 -8.20 -9.93
CA GLY A 121 12.45 -9.52 -9.69
C GLY A 121 12.78 -9.77 -8.21
N LEU A 122 11.98 -9.22 -7.29
CA LEU A 122 12.17 -9.36 -5.85
C LEU A 122 11.32 -10.50 -5.25
N GLU A 123 10.33 -10.98 -5.99
CA GLU A 123 9.45 -12.07 -5.58
C GLU A 123 10.10 -13.44 -5.82
N LYS A 124 10.06 -14.32 -4.81
CA LYS A 124 10.59 -15.69 -4.87
C LYS A 124 9.72 -16.56 -5.78
N ASP A 125 10.35 -17.39 -6.61
CA ASP A 125 9.65 -18.40 -7.39
C ASP A 125 9.70 -19.75 -6.66
N GLY A 126 8.58 -20.47 -6.65
CA GLY A 126 8.48 -21.82 -6.09
C GLY A 126 9.36 -22.84 -6.81
N LEU A 127 9.78 -22.56 -8.04
CA LEU A 127 10.74 -23.36 -8.81
C LEU A 127 12.21 -23.05 -8.48
N GLY A 128 12.46 -22.09 -7.59
CA GLY A 128 13.79 -21.67 -7.16
C GLY A 128 14.22 -20.34 -7.79
N GLY A 129 15.01 -19.57 -7.04
CA GLY A 129 15.38 -18.21 -7.42
C GLY A 129 14.23 -17.21 -7.22
N ASN A 130 14.30 -16.09 -7.95
CA ASN A 130 13.23 -15.11 -8.01
C ASN A 130 12.54 -15.18 -9.37
N ALA A 131 11.28 -14.76 -9.41
CA ALA A 131 10.55 -14.57 -10.65
C ALA A 131 11.30 -13.59 -11.57
N PRO A 132 11.26 -13.80 -12.90
CA PRO A 132 11.94 -12.92 -13.83
C PRO A 132 11.39 -11.49 -13.74
N LYS A 133 12.27 -10.51 -13.96
CA LYS A 133 11.87 -9.11 -14.04
C LYS A 133 10.88 -8.89 -15.19
N ALA A 134 9.98 -7.92 -15.04
CA ALA A 134 9.00 -7.54 -16.05
C ALA A 134 9.35 -6.19 -16.67
N SER A 135 9.32 -6.10 -18.00
CA SER A 135 9.68 -4.88 -18.72
C SER A 135 8.55 -3.86 -18.84
N LYS A 136 7.29 -4.32 -18.79
CA LYS A 136 6.12 -3.51 -19.20
C LYS A 136 4.92 -3.69 -18.26
N MET A 137 5.17 -4.04 -17.00
CA MET A 137 4.13 -4.27 -16.00
C MET A 137 3.28 -3.01 -15.79
N LEU A 138 1.99 -3.04 -16.11
CA LEU A 138 1.13 -1.87 -15.96
C LEU A 138 0.83 -1.56 -14.48
N LYS A 139 0.72 -0.28 -14.12
CA LYS A 139 0.21 0.14 -12.81
C LYS A 139 -1.31 0.06 -12.82
N MET A 140 -1.88 -0.58 -11.80
CA MET A 140 -3.33 -0.69 -11.65
C MET A 140 -3.95 0.61 -11.14
N VAL A 141 -5.12 0.94 -11.67
CA VAL A 141 -6.03 1.97 -11.20
C VAL A 141 -7.34 1.32 -10.77
N TYR A 142 -8.01 1.94 -9.81
CA TYR A 142 -9.30 1.45 -9.34
C TYR A 142 -10.42 1.89 -10.29
N ASP A 143 -11.33 0.98 -10.65
CA ASP A 143 -12.41 1.25 -11.61
C ASP A 143 -13.77 0.83 -11.02
N CYS A 144 -14.66 1.81 -10.88
CA CYS A 144 -15.97 1.61 -10.25
C CYS A 144 -16.93 0.73 -11.08
N GLU A 145 -16.77 0.64 -12.40
CA GLU A 145 -17.58 -0.28 -13.22
C GLU A 145 -17.16 -1.73 -12.99
N VAL A 146 -15.85 -1.94 -12.81
CA VAL A 146 -15.30 -3.25 -12.45
C VAL A 146 -15.75 -3.64 -11.03
N GLU A 147 -15.77 -2.70 -10.07
CA GLU A 147 -16.34 -2.91 -8.73
C GLU A 147 -17.82 -3.28 -8.79
N ALA A 148 -18.62 -2.56 -9.57
CA ALA A 148 -20.05 -2.84 -9.71
C ALA A 148 -20.32 -4.24 -10.28
N SER A 149 -19.49 -4.68 -11.23
CA SER A 149 -19.55 -6.05 -11.76
C SER A 149 -19.14 -7.09 -10.71
N ALA A 150 -18.07 -6.85 -9.96
CA ALA A 150 -17.65 -7.72 -8.86
C ALA A 150 -18.73 -7.84 -7.78
N MET A 151 -19.40 -6.73 -7.46
CA MET A 151 -20.49 -6.69 -6.47
C MET A 151 -21.69 -7.52 -6.92
N LYS A 152 -22.05 -7.48 -8.21
CA LYS A 152 -23.12 -8.34 -8.76
C LYS A 152 -22.82 -9.83 -8.57
N ASN A 153 -21.55 -10.24 -8.60
CA ASN A 153 -21.17 -11.61 -8.25
C ASN A 153 -21.27 -11.83 -6.73
N ALA A 154 -20.60 -10.98 -5.94
CA ALA A 154 -20.52 -11.12 -4.48
C ALA A 154 -21.90 -11.20 -3.81
N GLN A 155 -22.89 -10.41 -4.27
CA GLN A 155 -24.26 -10.39 -3.75
C GLN A 155 -25.01 -11.72 -3.89
N GLN A 156 -24.58 -12.61 -4.77
CA GLN A 156 -25.20 -13.92 -4.91
C GLN A 156 -24.88 -14.84 -3.73
N CYS A 157 -23.82 -14.55 -2.98
CA CYS A 157 -23.36 -15.41 -1.88
C CYS A 157 -23.13 -16.87 -2.29
N ILE A 158 -22.69 -17.07 -3.54
CA ILE A 158 -22.31 -18.37 -4.10
C ILE A 158 -20.83 -18.26 -4.48
N PHE A 159 -19.99 -19.11 -3.90
CA PHE A 159 -18.54 -19.13 -4.15
C PHE A 159 -18.22 -19.76 -5.50
N GLU A 160 -18.57 -19.06 -6.58
CA GLU A 160 -18.37 -19.49 -7.97
C GLU A 160 -17.95 -18.30 -8.84
N HIS A 161 -17.25 -18.63 -9.93
CA HIS A 161 -16.83 -17.64 -10.92
C HIS A 161 -18.03 -17.11 -11.70
N SER A 162 -18.01 -15.81 -12.01
CA SER A 162 -19.05 -15.19 -12.83
C SER A 162 -18.77 -15.34 -14.33
N GLU A 163 -19.84 -15.33 -15.12
CA GLU A 163 -19.78 -15.22 -16.59
C GLU A 163 -19.51 -13.76 -17.04
N SER A 164 -18.52 -13.10 -16.44
CA SER A 164 -18.14 -11.72 -16.78
C SER A 164 -17.04 -11.67 -17.84
N LYS A 165 -16.86 -10.50 -18.46
CA LYS A 165 -15.75 -10.23 -19.40
C LYS A 165 -14.43 -9.87 -18.71
N PHE A 166 -14.42 -9.81 -17.37
CA PHE A 166 -13.27 -9.43 -16.57
C PHE A 166 -12.56 -10.69 -16.06
N GLY A 167 -11.24 -10.59 -15.84
CA GLY A 167 -10.55 -11.62 -15.05
C GLY A 167 -11.08 -11.57 -13.62
N GLU A 168 -11.03 -12.67 -12.87
CA GLU A 168 -11.69 -12.72 -11.56
C GLU A 168 -10.88 -13.55 -10.55
N ASN A 169 -10.70 -13.00 -9.34
CA ASN A 169 -10.27 -13.74 -8.15
C ASN A 169 -11.41 -13.79 -7.15
N LEU A 170 -11.61 -14.98 -6.59
CA LEU A 170 -12.57 -15.23 -5.52
C LEU A 170 -11.82 -15.58 -4.24
N PHE A 171 -12.25 -14.99 -3.13
CA PHE A 171 -11.78 -15.33 -1.81
C PHE A 171 -12.97 -15.42 -0.84
N MET A 172 -13.01 -16.47 -0.04
CA MET A 172 -14.00 -16.61 1.03
C MET A 172 -13.33 -17.00 2.33
N THR A 173 -13.99 -16.64 3.42
CA THR A 173 -13.52 -16.85 4.78
C THR A 173 -14.71 -16.91 5.73
N SER A 174 -14.67 -17.84 6.68
CA SER A 174 -15.60 -17.88 7.80
C SER A 174 -15.21 -16.88 8.90
N GLU A 175 -13.97 -16.37 8.88
CA GLU A 175 -13.51 -15.33 9.81
C GLU A 175 -13.97 -13.96 9.33
N LEU A 176 -14.80 -13.27 10.12
CA LEU A 176 -15.24 -11.89 9.85
C LEU A 176 -14.08 -10.87 9.86
N ASN A 177 -12.89 -11.27 10.32
CA ASN A 177 -11.64 -10.51 10.35
C ASN A 177 -10.53 -11.18 9.52
N ALA A 178 -10.83 -11.54 8.27
CA ALA A 178 -9.87 -12.29 7.46
C ALA A 178 -8.63 -11.48 7.06
N ASP A 179 -7.50 -12.17 7.13
CA ASP A 179 -6.19 -11.71 6.69
C ASP A 179 -6.19 -11.38 5.18
N LYS A 180 -5.83 -10.14 4.86
CA LYS A 180 -6.01 -9.49 3.55
C LYS A 180 -5.10 -10.02 2.44
N VAL A 181 -4.23 -10.97 2.76
CA VAL A 181 -3.11 -11.41 1.91
C VAL A 181 -3.44 -12.65 1.07
N ALA A 182 -4.59 -13.29 1.24
CA ALA A 182 -4.89 -14.56 0.57
C ALA A 182 -5.44 -14.46 -0.88
N ALA A 183 -5.76 -13.26 -1.38
CA ALA A 183 -6.54 -13.08 -2.63
C ALA A 183 -5.72 -12.67 -3.88
N VAL A 184 -4.48 -13.17 -4.05
CA VAL A 184 -3.50 -12.52 -4.95
C VAL A 184 -3.06 -13.27 -6.21
N LYS A 185 -3.85 -14.24 -6.69
CA LYS A 185 -3.47 -15.10 -7.82
C LYS A 185 -3.46 -14.40 -9.20
N GLU A 186 -4.35 -13.43 -9.44
CA GLU A 186 -4.43 -12.70 -10.74
C GLU A 186 -3.56 -11.44 -10.80
N MET A 187 -2.92 -11.03 -9.70
CA MET A 187 -2.20 -9.75 -9.65
C MET A 187 -1.08 -9.59 -10.68
N ALA A 188 -0.51 -10.70 -11.14
CA ALA A 188 0.72 -10.69 -11.91
C ALA A 188 0.52 -10.36 -13.40
N TRP A 189 -0.72 -10.36 -13.90
CA TRP A 189 -0.96 -10.24 -15.35
C TRP A 189 -0.61 -8.85 -15.89
N GLU A 190 0.36 -8.75 -16.78
CA GLU A 190 0.99 -7.49 -17.21
C GLU A 190 -0.01 -6.46 -17.71
N THR A 191 -0.92 -6.89 -18.58
CA THR A 191 -1.85 -6.00 -19.29
C THR A 191 -3.07 -5.59 -18.48
N SER A 192 -3.35 -6.26 -17.36
CA SER A 192 -4.48 -5.92 -16.48
C SER A 192 -4.12 -4.69 -15.64
N TYR A 193 -4.85 -3.60 -15.85
CA TYR A 193 -4.56 -2.30 -15.20
C TYR A 193 -5.79 -1.67 -14.54
N LYS A 194 -6.98 -2.22 -14.72
CA LYS A 194 -8.18 -1.81 -13.95
C LYS A 194 -8.51 -2.88 -12.94
N LEU A 195 -8.73 -2.46 -11.70
CA LEU A 195 -9.11 -3.31 -10.58
C LEU A 195 -10.42 -2.79 -9.99
N GLY A 196 -11.33 -3.70 -9.69
CA GLY A 196 -12.50 -3.40 -8.87
C GLY A 196 -12.82 -4.60 -7.99
N CYS A 197 -13.06 -4.36 -6.71
CA CYS A 197 -13.32 -5.42 -5.74
C CYS A 197 -14.64 -5.15 -5.00
N ALA A 198 -15.26 -6.21 -4.52
CA ALA A 198 -16.47 -6.18 -3.72
C ALA A 198 -16.32 -7.08 -2.50
N VAL A 199 -16.90 -6.65 -1.38
CA VAL A 199 -17.02 -7.44 -0.16
C VAL A 199 -18.51 -7.58 0.14
N GLN A 200 -18.98 -8.82 0.28
CA GLN A 200 -20.33 -9.16 0.69
C GLN A 200 -20.29 -10.03 1.95
N HIS A 201 -21.03 -9.63 2.98
CA HIS A 201 -21.28 -10.50 4.12
C HIS A 201 -22.49 -11.39 3.82
N CYS A 202 -22.27 -12.69 3.85
CA CYS A 202 -23.26 -13.75 3.70
C CYS A 202 -23.47 -14.43 5.05
N ASP A 203 -24.51 -15.24 5.19
CA ASP A 203 -24.89 -15.84 6.48
C ASP A 203 -23.74 -16.63 7.15
N ASP A 204 -22.97 -17.40 6.36
CA ASP A 204 -21.90 -18.28 6.86
C ASP A 204 -20.49 -17.87 6.40
N MET A 205 -20.35 -16.79 5.62
CA MET A 205 -19.07 -16.37 5.06
C MET A 205 -18.98 -14.87 4.76
N THR A 206 -17.78 -14.33 4.82
CA THR A 206 -17.46 -13.09 4.09
C THR A 206 -16.90 -13.47 2.73
N TYR A 207 -17.53 -12.96 1.68
CA TYR A 207 -17.19 -13.25 0.30
C TYR A 207 -16.58 -12.02 -0.37
N VAL A 208 -15.38 -12.19 -0.91
CA VAL A 208 -14.63 -11.15 -1.61
C VAL A 208 -14.46 -11.54 -3.08
N VAL A 209 -14.86 -10.65 -3.97
CA VAL A 209 -14.69 -10.80 -5.41
C VAL A 209 -13.84 -9.63 -5.91
N CYS A 210 -12.72 -9.91 -6.56
CA CYS A 210 -11.96 -8.91 -7.29
C CYS A 210 -11.97 -9.23 -8.78
N GLN A 211 -12.28 -8.23 -9.59
CA GLN A 211 -12.26 -8.32 -11.04
C GLN A 211 -11.17 -7.43 -11.66
N TYR A 212 -10.68 -7.86 -12.82
CA TYR A 212 -9.51 -7.30 -13.50
C TYR A 212 -9.82 -7.00 -14.96
N SER A 213 -9.47 -5.80 -15.42
CA SER A 213 -9.62 -5.42 -16.83
C SER A 213 -8.31 -4.89 -17.44
N PRO A 214 -7.99 -5.30 -18.68
CA PRO A 214 -8.52 -6.45 -19.41
C PRO A 214 -8.33 -7.77 -18.64
N ALA A 215 -9.11 -8.80 -19.01
CA ALA A 215 -8.99 -10.12 -18.39
C ALA A 215 -7.60 -10.72 -18.65
N GLY A 216 -7.02 -11.31 -17.60
CA GLY A 216 -5.76 -12.04 -17.66
C GLY A 216 -5.95 -13.51 -18.02
N ASN A 217 -4.98 -14.35 -17.64
CA ASN A 217 -5.02 -15.82 -17.74
C ASN A 217 -5.37 -16.37 -19.13
N ALA A 218 -4.97 -15.66 -20.18
CA ALA A 218 -5.11 -16.17 -21.53
C ALA A 218 -4.19 -17.38 -21.74
N LEU A 219 -4.78 -18.52 -22.11
CA LEU A 219 -4.03 -19.75 -22.39
C LEU A 219 -2.95 -19.49 -23.46
N ASN A 220 -1.75 -20.05 -23.26
CA ASN A 220 -0.58 -19.88 -24.13
C ASN A 220 -0.09 -18.43 -24.28
N ARG A 221 -0.43 -17.54 -23.33
CA ARG A 221 0.19 -16.22 -23.20
C ARG A 221 1.10 -16.19 -21.97
N LEU A 222 2.16 -15.41 -22.07
CA LEU A 222 2.98 -15.10 -20.89
C LEU A 222 2.17 -14.21 -19.94
N ILE A 223 2.37 -14.43 -18.64
CA ILE A 223 1.78 -13.61 -17.57
C ILE A 223 2.29 -12.16 -17.71
N TYR A 224 3.58 -12.00 -18.03
CA TYR A 224 4.23 -10.74 -18.32
C TYR A 224 5.42 -10.94 -19.26
N THR A 225 5.87 -9.85 -19.88
CA THR A 225 7.01 -9.80 -20.79
C THR A 225 8.32 -9.67 -19.99
N PRO A 226 9.18 -10.71 -19.97
CA PRO A 226 10.44 -10.65 -19.24
C PRO A 226 11.35 -9.54 -19.76
N GLY A 227 12.00 -8.81 -18.86
CA GLY A 227 12.99 -7.78 -19.20
C GLY A 227 13.21 -6.78 -18.08
N GLU A 228 14.10 -5.81 -18.30
CA GLU A 228 14.38 -4.77 -17.29
C GLU A 228 13.16 -3.84 -17.11
N PRO A 229 12.79 -3.48 -15.86
CA PRO A 229 11.73 -2.55 -15.59
C PRO A 229 11.95 -1.20 -16.27
N CYS A 230 10.86 -0.54 -16.63
CA CYS A 230 10.93 0.75 -17.30
C CYS A 230 11.80 1.74 -16.50
N GLN A 231 12.63 2.50 -17.22
CA GLN A 231 13.47 3.59 -16.65
C GLN A 231 13.10 4.96 -17.23
N THR A 232 12.40 4.96 -18.36
CA THR A 232 11.87 6.12 -19.08
C THR A 232 10.53 5.71 -19.70
N ASP A 233 9.75 6.70 -20.13
CA ASP A 233 8.45 6.48 -20.77
C ASP A 233 8.57 5.59 -22.03
N ASP A 234 9.69 5.67 -22.76
CA ASP A 234 9.98 4.81 -23.92
C ASP A 234 10.04 3.30 -23.58
N GLY A 235 10.24 2.95 -22.31
CA GLY A 235 10.21 1.57 -21.84
C GLY A 235 8.79 1.00 -21.73
N CYS A 236 7.77 1.86 -21.75
CA CYS A 236 6.38 1.48 -21.60
C CYS A 236 5.66 1.29 -22.94
N PRO A 237 4.60 0.47 -22.99
CA PRO A 237 3.87 0.25 -24.23
C PRO A 237 3.03 1.48 -24.60
N GLY A 238 3.00 1.84 -25.88
CA GLY A 238 2.17 2.93 -26.38
C GLY A 238 2.62 4.31 -25.87
N SER A 239 1.67 5.15 -25.46
CA SER A 239 1.91 6.50 -24.96
C SER A 239 1.98 6.57 -23.43
N TYR A 240 2.27 5.45 -22.77
CA TYR A 240 2.28 5.32 -21.31
C TYR A 240 3.51 5.95 -20.68
N THR A 241 3.41 6.32 -19.40
CA THR A 241 4.53 6.88 -18.63
C THR A 241 5.12 5.85 -17.68
N CYS A 242 6.37 6.02 -17.30
CA CYS A 242 7.06 5.12 -16.39
C CYS A 242 7.12 5.66 -14.95
N SER A 243 6.64 4.87 -14.00
CA SER A 243 6.95 5.01 -12.58
C SER A 243 8.27 4.31 -12.29
N LYS A 244 9.37 5.05 -12.33
CA LYS A 244 10.74 4.50 -12.34
C LYS A 244 11.07 3.72 -11.08
N GLU A 245 10.68 4.27 -9.93
CA GLU A 245 10.96 3.70 -8.61
C GLU A 245 10.18 2.40 -8.38
N GLU A 246 8.99 2.30 -9.00
CA GLU A 246 8.13 1.13 -8.90
C GLU A 246 8.42 0.10 -10.01
N GLY A 247 9.01 0.53 -11.14
CA GLY A 247 9.17 -0.31 -12.32
C GLY A 247 7.83 -0.63 -13.01
N LEU A 248 6.86 0.29 -12.93
CA LEU A 248 5.50 0.11 -13.45
C LEU A 248 5.16 1.16 -14.51
N CYS A 249 4.37 0.77 -15.50
CA CYS A 249 3.90 1.64 -16.58
C CYS A 249 2.50 2.18 -16.28
N ASN A 250 2.35 3.49 -16.17
CA ASN A 250 1.07 4.15 -15.96
C ASN A 250 0.34 4.34 -17.29
N VAL A 251 -0.89 3.86 -17.36
CA VAL A 251 -1.80 4.18 -18.46
C VAL A 251 -2.24 5.64 -18.30
N VAL A 252 -2.02 6.44 -19.34
CA VAL A 252 -2.42 7.86 -19.41
C VAL A 252 -3.53 8.07 -20.43
#